data_AF-A0AAV5VU91-F1
#
_entry.id   AF-A0AAV5VU91-F1
#
_cell.length_a   1.000
_cell.length_b   1.000
_cell.length_c   1.000
_cell.angle_alpha   90.00
_cell.angle_beta   90.00
_cell.angle_gamma   90.00
#
_symmetry.space_group_name_H-M   'P 1'
#
loop_
_entity.id
_entity.type
_entity.pdbx_description
1 polymer ?
#
loop_
_entity_poly.entity_id
_entity_poly.type
_entity_poly.pdbx_seq_one_letter_code
_entity_poly.pdbx_strand_id
1 'polypeptide(L)'
;SLTSLEDEQFKLVPTIAISIVVVSSLCGQSILISLVCIHKIMVMMKTRVMEIRTRRLHMQLFRALIIQFLVPVVFSFLPFTLIVFLPFGGISLGQLGNVCSLFSSLFPAIDPILIVSSVARFRGTLSEWFYKLSGRTGERNERRAVERSRIFTSMMVRRETDTL
;
A
#
# COMPACT_ATOMS: atom_id res chain seq x y z
N SER A 1 -36.32 -28.63 16.21
CA SER A 1 -35.67 -27.43 15.65
C SER A 1 -34.92 -26.64 16.72
N LEU A 2 -35.47 -26.44 17.93
CA LEU A 2 -34.77 -25.74 19.02
C LEU A 2 -33.58 -26.52 19.59
N THR A 3 -33.70 -27.85 19.73
CA THR A 3 -32.62 -28.75 20.18
C THR A 3 -31.42 -28.76 19.22
N SER A 4 -31.65 -28.75 17.91
CA SER A 4 -30.56 -28.68 16.92
C SER A 4 -29.77 -27.36 16.93
N LEU A 5 -30.39 -26.26 17.39
CA LEU A 5 -29.70 -24.96 17.51
C LEU A 5 -28.85 -24.88 18.78
N GLU A 6 -29.28 -25.53 19.87
CA GLU A 6 -28.47 -25.67 21.08
C GLU A 6 -27.27 -26.59 20.86
N ASP A 7 -27.45 -27.67 20.08
CA ASP A 7 -26.36 -28.57 19.66
C ASP A 7 -25.33 -27.89 18.74
N GLU A 8 -25.77 -26.99 17.84
CA GLU A 8 -24.86 -26.17 17.02
C GLU A 8 -24.10 -25.16 17.87
N GLN A 9 -24.77 -24.44 18.78
CA GLN A 9 -24.11 -23.48 19.68
C GLN A 9 -23.10 -24.15 20.61
N PHE A 10 -23.40 -25.36 21.11
CA PHE A 10 -22.51 -26.10 22.00
C PHE A 10 -21.23 -26.61 21.30
N LYS A 11 -21.31 -26.91 19.99
CA LYS A 11 -20.13 -27.27 19.18
C LYS A 11 -19.38 -26.04 18.66
N LEU A 12 -20.04 -24.90 18.52
CA LEU A 12 -19.47 -23.68 17.96
C LEU A 12 -18.34 -23.10 18.84
N VAL A 13 -18.54 -23.03 20.16
CA VAL A 13 -17.55 -22.49 21.11
C VAL A 13 -16.24 -23.28 21.14
N PRO A 14 -16.22 -24.62 21.28
CA PRO A 14 -14.98 -25.38 21.24
C PRO A 14 -14.32 -25.36 19.85
N THR A 15 -15.08 -25.33 18.75
CA THR A 15 -14.52 -25.20 17.40
C THR A 15 -13.84 -23.84 17.19
N ILE A 16 -14.44 -22.74 17.67
CA ILE A 16 -13.81 -21.41 17.62
C ILE A 16 -12.55 -21.39 18.50
N ALA A 17 -12.59 -21.94 19.71
CA ALA A 17 -11.43 -22.00 20.59
C ALA A 17 -10.25 -22.77 19.96
N ILE A 18 -10.51 -23.93 19.35
CA ILE A 18 -9.50 -24.71 18.64
C ILE A 18 -8.93 -23.91 17.46
N SER A 19 -9.78 -23.23 16.68
CA SER A 19 -9.33 -22.42 15.54
C SER A 19 -8.39 -21.27 15.96
N ILE A 20 -8.66 -20.61 17.10
CA ILE A 20 -7.82 -19.55 17.66
C ILE A 20 -6.45 -20.10 18.08
N VAL A 21 -6.41 -21.27 18.71
CA VAL A 21 -5.15 -21.92 19.14
C VAL A 21 -4.30 -22.31 17.92
N VAL A 22 -4.92 -22.87 16.88
CA VAL A 22 -4.21 -23.24 15.64
C VAL A 22 -3.67 -22.01 14.92
N VAL A 23 -4.47 -20.94 14.79
CA VAL A 23 -4.05 -19.68 14.14
C VAL A 23 -2.89 -19.03 14.88
N SER A 24 -2.97 -18.94 16.21
CA SER A 24 -1.91 -18.31 17.02
C SER A 24 -0.58 -19.06 16.93
N SER A 25 -0.60 -20.40 16.90
CA SER A 25 0.59 -21.23 16.68
C SER A 25 1.23 -20.98 15.31
N LEU A 26 0.43 -20.89 14.24
CA LEU A 26 0.92 -20.63 12.87
C LEU A 26 1.49 -19.22 12.69
N CYS A 27 0.84 -18.22 13.31
CA CYS A 27 1.33 -16.85 13.32
C CYS A 27 2.67 -16.74 14.06
N GLY A 28 2.82 -17.42 15.19
CA GLY A 28 4.06 -17.47 15.95
C GLY A 28 5.24 -18.03 15.14
N GLN A 29 5.03 -19.15 14.44
CA GLN A 29 6.06 -19.73 13.58
C GLN A 29 6.43 -18.80 12.41
N SER A 30 5.43 -18.18 11.79
CA SER A 30 5.65 -17.25 10.66
C SER A 30 6.49 -16.03 11.07
N ILE A 31 6.24 -15.48 12.26
CA ILE A 31 6.99 -14.34 12.80
C ILE A 31 8.43 -14.76 13.15
N LEU A 32 8.62 -15.91 13.82
CA LEU A 32 9.95 -16.43 14.14
C LEU A 32 10.81 -16.66 12.90
N ILE A 33 10.26 -17.32 11.88
CA ILE A 33 10.96 -17.58 10.62
C ILE A 33 11.32 -16.27 9.92
N SER A 34 10.41 -15.29 9.91
CA SER A 34 10.66 -13.97 9.33
C SER A 34 11.79 -13.22 10.04
N LEU A 35 11.83 -13.26 11.38
CA LEU A 35 12.90 -12.63 12.17
C LEU A 35 14.26 -13.30 11.94
N VAL A 36 14.31 -14.63 11.90
CA VAL A 36 15.55 -15.38 11.60
C VAL A 36 16.05 -15.07 10.19
N CYS A 37 15.14 -15.01 9.21
CA CYS A 37 15.46 -14.66 7.83
C CYS A 37 16.06 -13.25 7.74
N ILE A 38 15.40 -12.27 8.36
CA ILE A 38 15.89 -10.88 8.44
C ILE A 38 17.27 -10.83 9.09
N HIS A 39 17.44 -11.50 10.22
CA HIS A 39 18.72 -11.50 10.94
C HIS A 39 19.85 -12.12 10.09
N LYS A 40 19.59 -13.26 9.44
CA LYS A 40 20.55 -13.92 8.52
C LYS A 40 20.91 -13.02 7.35
N ILE A 41 19.94 -12.34 6.74
CA ILE A 41 20.17 -11.40 5.64
C ILE A 41 21.02 -10.21 6.09
N MET A 42 20.70 -9.62 7.25
CA MET A 42 21.44 -8.48 7.79
C MET A 42 22.90 -8.83 8.12
N VAL A 43 23.13 -10.02 8.67
CA VAL A 43 24.49 -10.54 8.94
C VAL A 43 25.23 -10.80 7.62
N MET A 44 24.60 -11.48 6.66
CA MET A 44 25.20 -11.77 5.35
C MET A 44 25.58 -10.50 4.60
N MET A 45 24.75 -9.45 4.68
CA MET A 45 25.00 -8.15 4.07
C MET A 45 26.14 -7.36 4.74
N LYS A 46 26.41 -7.58 6.02
CA LYS A 46 27.52 -6.93 6.76
C LYS A 46 28.87 -7.60 6.48
N THR A 47 28.88 -8.92 6.30
CA THR A 47 30.11 -9.71 6.17
C THR A 47 30.62 -9.80 4.73
N ARG A 48 29.76 -9.57 3.73
CA ARG A 48 30.15 -9.65 2.30
C ARG A 48 30.62 -8.30 1.78
N VAL A 49 31.84 -8.25 1.22
CA VAL A 49 32.30 -7.12 0.39
C VAL A 49 31.53 -7.18 -0.93
N MET A 50 30.37 -6.52 -0.96
CA MET A 50 29.52 -6.42 -2.15
C MET A 50 29.86 -5.16 -2.92
N GLU A 51 29.76 -5.23 -4.25
CA GLU A 51 29.84 -4.05 -5.11
C GLU A 51 28.84 -2.97 -4.65
N ILE A 52 29.28 -1.71 -4.64
CA ILE A 52 28.50 -0.56 -4.16
C ILE A 52 27.13 -0.48 -4.87
N ARG A 53 27.05 -0.87 -6.14
CA ARG A 53 25.82 -0.90 -6.94
C ARG A 53 24.85 -1.96 -6.44
N THR A 54 25.32 -3.19 -6.25
CA THR A 54 24.54 -4.35 -5.81
C THR A 54 24.04 -4.18 -4.38
N ARG A 55 24.87 -3.61 -3.49
CA ARG A 55 24.48 -3.31 -2.09
C ARG A 55 23.29 -2.34 -2.01
N ARG A 56 23.28 -1.30 -2.86
CA ARG A 56 22.17 -0.33 -2.89
C ARG A 56 20.87 -0.99 -3.39
N LEU A 57 20.95 -1.88 -4.37
CA LEU A 57 19.79 -2.62 -4.87
C LEU A 57 19.23 -3.58 -3.82
N HIS A 58 20.09 -4.35 -3.16
CA HIS A 58 19.69 -5.27 -2.08
C HIS A 58 18.99 -4.55 -0.92
N MET A 59 19.52 -3.40 -0.49
CA MET A 59 18.89 -2.60 0.57
C MET A 59 17.55 -1.99 0.15
N GLN A 60 17.41 -1.62 -1.12
CA GLN A 60 16.14 -1.12 -1.65
C GLN A 60 15.08 -2.22 -1.68
N LEU A 61 15.44 -3.41 -2.13
CA LEU A 61 14.55 -4.57 -2.16
C LEU A 61 14.16 -5.00 -0.75
N PHE A 62 15.11 -5.06 0.18
CA PHE A 62 14.85 -5.40 1.58
C PHE A 62 13.90 -4.42 2.26
N ARG A 63 14.09 -3.11 2.02
CA ARG A 63 13.19 -2.08 2.52
C ARG A 63 11.78 -2.18 1.92
N ALA A 64 11.68 -2.44 0.62
CA ALA A 64 10.41 -2.66 -0.04
C ALA A 64 9.69 -3.90 0.52
N LEU A 65 10.44 -4.99 0.74
CA LEU A 65 9.94 -6.24 1.32
C LEU A 65 9.39 -6.02 2.73
N ILE A 66 10.07 -5.26 3.59
CA ILE A 66 9.57 -4.94 4.95
C ILE A 66 8.26 -4.16 4.87
N ILE A 67 8.17 -3.15 4.01
CA ILE A 67 6.96 -2.32 3.92
C ILE A 67 5.80 -3.13 3.32
N GLN A 68 6.07 -3.88 2.26
CA GLN A 68 5.10 -4.79 1.64
C GLN A 68 4.67 -5.90 2.60
N PHE A 69 5.44 -6.25 3.63
CA PHE A 69 5.00 -7.18 4.67
C PHE A 69 4.17 -6.47 5.76
N LEU A 70 4.57 -5.26 6.15
CA LEU A 70 3.86 -4.48 7.16
C LEU A 70 2.43 -4.12 6.72
N VAL A 71 2.25 -3.79 5.44
CA VAL A 71 0.96 -3.41 4.84
C VAL A 71 -0.11 -4.50 4.98
N PRO A 72 0.07 -5.74 4.47
CA PRO A 72 -0.86 -6.84 4.65
C PRO A 72 -1.03 -7.22 6.11
N VAL A 73 -0.01 -7.10 6.98
CA VAL A 73 -0.19 -7.34 8.41
C VAL A 73 -1.17 -6.33 9.01
N VAL A 74 -0.99 -5.04 8.75
CA VAL A 74 -1.92 -3.97 9.22
C VAL A 74 -3.31 -4.15 8.59
N PHE A 75 -3.38 -4.47 7.31
CA PHE A 75 -4.65 -4.72 6.62
C PHE A 75 -5.32 -6.01 7.06
N SER A 76 -4.58 -7.02 7.52
CA SER A 76 -5.10 -8.29 8.04
C SER A 76 -5.52 -8.19 9.51
N PHE A 77 -4.95 -7.24 10.26
CA PHE A 77 -5.49 -6.83 11.55
C PHE A 77 -6.92 -6.29 11.42
N LEU A 78 -7.25 -5.61 10.34
CA LEU A 78 -8.60 -5.05 10.11
C LEU A 78 -9.72 -6.13 10.05
N PRO A 79 -9.67 -7.16 9.19
CA PRO A 79 -10.64 -8.25 9.19
C PRO A 79 -10.54 -9.11 10.45
N PHE A 80 -9.34 -9.28 11.04
CA PHE A 80 -9.17 -10.03 12.28
C PHE A 80 -9.90 -9.36 13.45
N THR A 81 -9.72 -8.04 13.60
CA THR A 81 -10.44 -7.22 14.57
C THR A 81 -11.95 -7.30 14.31
N LEU A 82 -12.40 -7.16 13.06
CA LEU A 82 -13.83 -7.27 12.73
C LEU A 82 -14.43 -8.64 13.09
N ILE A 83 -13.72 -9.75 12.85
CA ILE A 83 -14.14 -11.11 13.22
C ILE A 83 -14.18 -11.30 14.74
N VAL A 84 -13.22 -10.71 15.48
CA VAL A 84 -13.20 -10.77 16.95
C VAL A 84 -14.30 -9.89 17.57
N PHE A 85 -14.66 -8.75 16.95
CA PHE A 85 -15.77 -7.91 17.39
C PHE A 85 -17.16 -8.47 17.03
N LEU A 86 -17.23 -9.38 16.07
CA LEU A 86 -18.44 -10.06 15.59
C LEU A 86 -19.28 -10.70 16.72
N PRO A 87 -18.71 -11.49 17.65
CA PRO A 87 -19.46 -12.04 18.78
C PRO A 87 -19.85 -11.00 19.84
N PHE A 88 -19.16 -9.85 19.93
CA PHE A 88 -19.43 -8.83 20.96
C PHE A 88 -20.49 -7.81 20.55
N GLY A 89 -20.68 -7.58 19.25
CA GLY A 89 -21.56 -6.51 18.77
C GLY A 89 -23.02 -6.92 18.56
N GLY A 90 -23.34 -8.21 18.43
CA GLY A 90 -24.69 -8.66 18.00
C GLY A 90 -25.13 -8.12 16.63
N ILE A 91 -24.18 -7.56 15.86
CA ILE A 91 -24.42 -6.88 14.59
C ILE A 91 -24.59 -7.93 13.49
N SER A 92 -25.52 -7.68 12.56
CA SER A 92 -25.80 -8.58 11.44
C SER A 92 -24.54 -8.84 10.59
N LEU A 93 -24.12 -10.10 10.53
CA LEU A 93 -22.97 -10.62 9.75
C LEU A 93 -22.91 -10.06 8.32
N GLY A 94 -24.06 -9.81 7.70
CA GLY A 94 -24.16 -9.31 6.32
C GLY A 94 -23.55 -7.93 6.10
N GLN A 95 -23.69 -6.99 7.05
CA GLN A 95 -23.21 -5.61 6.86
C GLN A 95 -21.68 -5.53 7.01
N LEU A 96 -21.12 -6.25 7.98
CA LEU A 96 -19.68 -6.41 8.17
C LEU A 96 -19.03 -7.20 7.03
N GLY A 97 -19.68 -8.28 6.58
CA GLY A 97 -19.24 -9.05 5.42
C GLY A 97 -19.10 -8.19 4.16
N ASN A 98 -20.02 -7.25 3.94
CA ASN A 98 -19.96 -6.34 2.79
C ASN A 98 -18.76 -5.38 2.88
N VAL A 99 -18.47 -4.83 4.06
CA VAL A 99 -17.29 -3.97 4.29
C VAL A 99 -15.99 -4.76 4.13
N CYS A 100 -15.89 -5.95 4.73
CA CYS A 100 -14.74 -6.84 4.56
C CYS A 100 -14.52 -7.23 3.09
N SER A 101 -15.59 -7.52 2.35
CA SER A 101 -15.53 -7.87 0.93
C SER A 101 -15.00 -6.70 0.09
N LEU A 102 -15.49 -5.48 0.34
CA LEU A 102 -14.98 -4.26 -0.30
C LEU A 102 -13.49 -4.04 -0.03
N PHE A 103 -13.05 -4.17 1.22
CA PHE A 103 -11.63 -4.06 1.58
C PHE A 103 -10.77 -5.13 0.90
N SER A 104 -11.25 -6.37 0.85
CA SER A 104 -10.57 -7.49 0.21
C SER A 104 -10.44 -7.31 -1.31
N SER A 105 -11.46 -6.74 -1.95
CA SER A 105 -11.43 -6.39 -3.38
C SER A 105 -10.53 -5.18 -3.69
N LEU A 106 -10.36 -4.25 -2.76
CA LEU A 106 -9.47 -3.10 -2.91
C LEU A 106 -8.00 -3.46 -2.67
N PHE A 107 -7.73 -4.43 -1.81
CA PHE A 107 -6.39 -4.87 -1.44
C PHE A 107 -5.45 -5.14 -2.65
N PRO A 108 -5.84 -5.93 -3.68
CA PRO A 108 -5.00 -6.17 -4.84
C PRO A 108 -4.73 -4.92 -5.70
N ALA A 109 -5.58 -3.89 -5.64
CA ALA A 109 -5.35 -2.62 -6.33
C ALA A 109 -4.44 -1.67 -5.54
N ILE A 110 -4.51 -1.72 -4.20
CA ILE A 110 -3.73 -0.86 -3.30
C ILE A 110 -2.29 -1.38 -3.11
N ASP A 111 -2.10 -2.70 -3.07
CA ASP A 111 -0.79 -3.35 -2.91
C ASP A 111 0.29 -2.83 -3.89
N PRO A 112 0.07 -2.80 -5.22
CA PRO A 112 1.06 -2.27 -6.17
C PRO A 112 1.35 -0.78 -5.97
N ILE A 113 0.35 0.02 -5.59
CA ILE A 113 0.52 1.46 -5.31
C ILE A 113 1.42 1.66 -4.09
N LEU A 114 1.20 0.87 -3.03
CA LEU A 114 2.00 0.93 -1.81
C LEU A 114 3.44 0.45 -2.05
N ILE A 115 3.65 -0.64 -2.80
CA ILE A 115 4.98 -1.12 -3.18
C ILE A 115 5.75 -0.06 -3.96
N VAL A 116 5.13 0.54 -4.98
CA VAL A 116 5.76 1.58 -5.81
C VAL A 116 6.05 2.84 -4.99
N SER A 117 5.18 3.22 -4.05
CA SER A 117 5.43 4.34 -3.13
C SER A 117 6.53 4.06 -2.10
N SER A 118 6.78 2.79 -1.77
CA SER A 118 7.73 2.36 -0.74
C SER A 118 9.17 2.30 -1.24
N VAL A 119 9.37 2.07 -2.55
CA VAL A 119 10.69 2.16 -3.18
C VAL A 119 11.14 3.62 -3.14
N ALA A 120 12.01 3.95 -2.19
CA ALA A 120 12.48 5.32 -1.95
C ALA A 120 13.09 6.02 -3.17
N ARG A 121 13.59 5.27 -4.15
CA ARG A 121 14.06 5.80 -5.44
C ARG A 121 12.94 6.33 -6.33
N PHE A 122 11.74 5.76 -6.23
CA PHE A 122 10.59 6.19 -7.00
C PHE A 122 9.86 7.35 -6.33
N ARG A 123 9.94 7.53 -5.01
CA ARG A 123 9.21 8.62 -4.31
C ARG A 123 9.51 10.01 -4.87
N GLY A 124 10.76 10.30 -5.22
CA GLY A 124 11.14 11.59 -5.82
C GLY A 124 10.53 11.77 -7.21
N THR A 125 10.72 10.78 -8.09
CA THR A 125 10.16 10.78 -9.44
C THR A 125 8.64 10.76 -9.44
N LEU A 126 8.02 10.00 -8.53
CA LEU A 126 6.59 9.81 -8.42
C LEU A 126 5.91 11.01 -7.79
N SER A 127 6.55 11.68 -6.82
CA SER A 127 6.18 13.02 -6.36
C SER A 127 6.15 13.98 -7.55
N GLU A 128 7.24 14.07 -8.31
CA GLU A 128 7.29 14.91 -9.52
C GLU A 128 6.21 14.54 -10.54
N TRP A 129 5.98 13.24 -10.76
CA TRP A 129 4.95 12.73 -11.65
C TRP A 129 3.55 13.05 -11.14
N PHE A 130 3.29 12.93 -9.84
CA PHE A 130 2.02 13.29 -9.19
C PHE A 130 1.79 14.81 -9.22
N TYR A 131 2.83 15.62 -9.01
CA TYR A 131 2.79 17.07 -9.17
C TYR A 131 2.52 17.46 -10.63
N LYS A 132 3.03 16.69 -11.60
CA LYS A 132 2.73 16.86 -13.03
C LYS A 132 1.31 16.42 -13.40
N LEU A 133 0.86 15.29 -12.87
CA LEU A 133 -0.47 14.70 -13.09
C LEU A 133 -1.60 15.44 -12.39
N SER A 134 -1.36 16.06 -11.23
CA SER A 134 -2.34 16.88 -10.50
C SER A 134 -2.67 18.21 -11.21
N GLY A 135 -2.57 18.27 -12.54
CA GLY A 135 -3.07 19.38 -13.38
C GLY A 135 -2.24 20.66 -13.39
N ARG A 136 -1.35 20.89 -12.42
CA ARG A 136 -0.60 22.17 -12.31
C ARG A 136 0.44 22.41 -13.40
N THR A 137 0.87 21.38 -14.11
CA THR A 137 1.80 21.53 -15.24
C THR A 137 1.08 21.97 -16.52
N GLY A 138 -0.20 21.61 -16.69
CA GLY A 138 -1.05 22.06 -17.79
C GLY A 138 -1.24 23.58 -17.77
N GLU A 139 -1.70 24.13 -16.64
CA GLU A 139 -1.94 25.57 -16.48
C GLU A 139 -0.67 26.43 -16.71
N ARG A 140 0.49 25.92 -16.30
CA ARG A 140 1.77 26.65 -16.47
C ARG A 140 2.24 26.64 -17.92
N ASN A 141 1.98 25.56 -18.64
CA ASN A 141 2.27 25.46 -20.07
C ASN A 141 1.31 26.33 -20.88
N GLU A 142 0.02 26.39 -20.50
CA GLU A 142 -0.96 27.27 -21.13
C GLU A 142 -0.65 28.76 -20.89
N ARG A 143 -0.33 29.17 -19.65
CA ARG A 143 0.09 30.56 -19.38
C ARG A 143 1.35 30.94 -20.16
N ARG A 144 2.33 30.04 -20.26
CA ARG A 144 3.54 30.27 -21.06
C ARG A 144 3.28 30.29 -22.56
N ALA A 145 2.31 29.54 -23.06
CA ALA A 145 1.88 29.61 -24.45
C ALA A 145 1.21 30.97 -24.74
N VAL A 146 0.31 31.42 -23.86
CA VAL A 146 -0.38 32.71 -23.96
C VAL A 146 0.59 33.90 -23.89
N GLU A 147 1.56 33.87 -22.97
CA GLU A 147 2.59 34.92 -22.85
C GLU A 147 3.44 35.01 -24.12
N ARG A 148 3.84 33.86 -24.68
CA ARG A 148 4.63 33.81 -25.91
C ARG A 148 3.85 34.35 -27.11
N SER A 149 2.55 34.05 -27.18
CA SER A 149 1.65 34.62 -28.20
C SER A 149 1.55 36.14 -28.07
N ARG A 150 1.43 36.70 -26.85
CA ARG A 150 1.39 38.16 -26.66
C ARG A 150 2.68 38.85 -27.10
N ILE A 151 3.83 38.27 -26.76
CA ILE A 151 5.14 38.81 -27.15
C ILE A 151 5.31 38.75 -28.67
N PHE A 152 4.85 37.68 -29.33
CA PHE A 152 4.88 37.59 -30.78
C PHE A 152 3.96 38.62 -31.45
N THR A 153 2.74 38.80 -30.93
CA THR A 153 1.81 39.81 -31.42
C THR A 153 2.35 41.24 -31.25
N SER A 154 2.97 41.56 -30.12
CA SER A 154 3.56 42.91 -29.92
C SER A 154 4.77 43.17 -30.80
N MET A 155 5.55 42.13 -31.16
CA MET A 155 6.62 42.24 -32.15
C MET A 155 6.09 42.51 -33.57
N MET A 156 4.98 41.88 -33.98
CA MET A 156 4.40 42.12 -35.31
C MET A 156 3.81 43.52 -35.44
N VAL A 157 3.07 43.99 -34.43
CA VAL A 157 2.52 45.36 -34.40
C VAL A 157 3.63 46.41 -34.46
N ARG A 158 4.72 46.21 -33.71
CA ARG A 158 5.86 47.14 -33.73
C ARG A 158 6.57 47.20 -35.09
N ARG A 159 6.66 46.07 -35.77
CA ARG A 159 7.24 46.00 -37.13
C ARG A 159 6.43 46.79 -38.15
N GLU A 160 5.11 46.79 -38.02
CA GLU A 160 4.21 47.51 -38.94
C GLU A 160 4.33 49.03 -38.77
N THR A 161 4.48 49.51 -37.54
CA THR A 161 4.74 50.94 -37.25
C THR A 161 6.12 51.43 -37.69
N ASP A 162 7.12 50.55 -37.80
CA ASP A 162 8.46 50.93 -38.29
C ASP A 162 8.53 50.97 -39.83
N THR A 163 7.51 50.46 -40.52
CA THR A 163 7.42 50.42 -41.99
C THR A 163 6.52 51.50 -42.61
N LEU A 164 5.86 52.31 -41.78
CA LEU A 164 5.04 53.47 -42.18
C LEU A 164 5.80 54.77 -41.91
#